data_AF-A0A125SIX4-F1
#
_entry.id   AF-A0A125SIX4-F1
#
_cell.length_a   1.000
_cell.length_b   1.000
_cell.length_c   1.000
_cell.angle_alpha   90.00
_cell.angle_beta   90.00
_cell.angle_gamma   90.00
#
_symmetry.space_group_name_H-M   'P 1'
#
loop_
_entity.id
_entity.type
_entity.pdbx_description
1 polymer ?
#
loop_
_entity_poly.entity_id
_entity_poly.type
_entity_poly.pdbx_seq_one_letter_code
_entity_poly.pdbx_strand_id
1 'polypeptide(L)'
;MVAENLTLTYGYTAKDLAAVRAYVQRVAPAIIARTYYDVDEDSFAATPSAMDRHLRTMLDGLVKVAIEHGSAALAEHLRSSIKKHGQPKLTTVTFRMVTEAAALAAASPAANHAIGRWFRPRIASRLKGEGITTIGELIAFCNRRGGSWWRSVPRIGAGRAAVVVAWLRRHESHIQLRVDADVDTRDPLVADEVVQVCPAEPVLIDGDGAEQSEKPQKRLADRLTLAPLERMAVPHTLSGADGENRSVAFCYIQARHDLEAVRAYLNKYRDQPKTLRAYTKEVERFLLWSVVVRGKALSSLVVDDCEAYKDFLKSPDPRFVGERFSRNSPRWRPFASDNLSPESQRYAVRALRAAFTWLVDVRYLAGNPWKAVNDPKILQRETAMQIHRALPADLWRRLRNELNKRSGVVGDTKLAVQWRVVRAALLLMGDSGLRREEAAMAQRDKLRVSIYGTLERPVWELTVIGKRNKERTVPVSIATLEALKAHWSDRGRDFMALTDLLNPSAPLLSPVAIPRTPASKVKHHQRSAEGEQGYSADGINRLISRMLTIIVETMNDLSLDERVILKSVNAHAMRHTFGTQSVADEVPVDVVQKVLGHASLQTTSIYVQAEKKRILEEVAAYYTRRPG
;
A
#
# COMPACT_ATOMS: atom_id res chain seq x y z
N MET A 1 29.82 3.33 -13.42
CA MET A 1 29.01 3.43 -14.65
C MET A 1 28.02 4.56 -14.53
N VAL A 2 28.40 5.67 -15.16
CA VAL A 2 27.65 6.87 -15.59
C VAL A 2 26.52 7.38 -14.68
N ALA A 3 26.87 8.35 -13.84
CA ALA A 3 25.92 9.28 -13.24
C ALA A 3 25.34 10.18 -14.35
N GLU A 4 24.05 10.02 -14.66
CA GLU A 4 23.33 10.96 -15.53
C GLU A 4 23.25 12.32 -14.83
N ASN A 5 24.07 13.26 -15.29
CA ASN A 5 24.02 14.66 -14.92
C ASN A 5 22.64 15.25 -15.21
N LEU A 6 21.93 15.66 -14.16
CA LEU A 6 20.74 16.49 -14.23
C LEU A 6 21.17 17.95 -14.34
N THR A 7 21.41 18.43 -15.57
CA THR A 7 21.62 19.86 -15.84
C THR A 7 20.29 20.56 -16.12
N LEU A 8 20.13 21.71 -15.47
CA LEU A 8 19.00 22.64 -15.55
C LEU A 8 18.80 23.12 -17.00
N THR A 9 17.55 23.32 -17.39
CA THR A 9 17.13 23.52 -18.80
C THR A 9 17.59 24.81 -19.48
N TYR A 10 18.48 25.61 -18.88
CA TYR A 10 19.37 26.58 -19.57
C TYR A 10 20.61 26.87 -18.70
N GLY A 11 21.34 25.82 -18.32
CA GLY A 11 22.64 25.91 -17.62
C GLY A 11 23.81 26.22 -18.55
N TYR A 12 23.77 27.34 -19.27
CA TYR A 12 24.91 27.80 -20.06
C TYR A 12 26.03 28.28 -19.14
N THR A 13 27.26 27.82 -19.39
CA THR A 13 28.43 28.24 -18.64
C THR A 13 28.87 29.65 -19.06
N ALA A 14 29.72 30.29 -18.25
CA ALA A 14 30.33 31.59 -18.63
C ALA A 14 31.10 31.50 -19.95
N LYS A 15 31.70 30.33 -20.21
CA LYS A 15 32.36 29.94 -21.46
C LYS A 15 31.38 29.94 -22.64
N ASP A 16 30.19 29.34 -22.47
CA ASP A 16 29.16 29.30 -23.52
C ASP A 16 28.62 30.68 -23.86
N LEU A 17 28.39 31.52 -22.84
CA LEU A 17 27.94 32.90 -23.04
C LEU A 17 29.02 33.76 -23.73
N ALA A 18 30.30 33.50 -23.47
CA ALA A 18 31.41 34.15 -24.17
C ALA A 18 31.50 33.71 -25.64
N ALA A 19 31.32 32.42 -25.92
CA ALA A 19 31.31 31.89 -27.28
C ALA A 19 30.15 32.45 -28.12
N VAL A 20 28.94 32.52 -27.55
CA VAL A 20 27.78 33.15 -28.22
C VAL A 20 28.00 34.65 -28.43
N ARG A 21 28.65 35.34 -27.49
CA ARG A 21 29.02 36.76 -27.66
C ARG A 21 29.96 36.96 -28.85
N ALA A 22 31.00 36.12 -28.98
CA ALA A 22 31.91 36.16 -30.12
C ALA A 22 31.18 35.87 -31.44
N TYR A 23 30.21 34.97 -31.43
CA TYR A 23 29.37 34.66 -32.59
C TYR A 23 28.51 35.85 -33.02
N VAL A 24 27.88 36.56 -32.07
CA VAL A 24 27.12 37.79 -32.34
C VAL A 24 28.02 38.90 -32.90
N GLN A 25 29.30 38.93 -32.51
CA GLN A 25 30.32 39.83 -33.06
C GLN A 25 30.86 39.41 -34.44
N ARG A 26 30.27 38.39 -35.07
CA ARG A 26 30.63 37.84 -36.39
C ARG A 26 32.00 37.17 -36.46
N VAL A 27 32.50 36.64 -35.34
CA VAL A 27 33.65 35.73 -35.36
C VAL A 27 33.25 34.41 -36.01
N ALA A 28 34.08 33.88 -36.92
CA ALA A 28 33.77 32.68 -37.68
C ALA A 28 33.62 31.44 -36.74
N PRO A 29 32.63 30.54 -36.96
CA PRO A 29 32.41 29.36 -36.11
C PRO A 29 33.62 28.45 -35.94
N ALA A 30 34.45 28.31 -36.98
CA ALA A 30 35.70 27.54 -36.91
C ALA A 30 36.69 28.14 -35.89
N ILE A 31 36.72 29.47 -35.77
CA ILE A 31 37.57 30.19 -34.81
C ILE A 31 36.98 30.07 -33.41
N ILE A 32 35.66 30.16 -33.25
CA ILE A 32 35.00 30.00 -31.95
C ILE A 32 35.20 28.57 -31.42
N ALA A 33 35.07 27.56 -32.28
CA ALA A 33 35.28 26.16 -31.92
C ALA A 33 36.68 25.94 -31.33
N ARG A 34 37.74 26.35 -32.02
CA ARG A 34 39.13 26.18 -31.55
C ARG A 34 39.49 27.04 -30.33
N THR A 35 38.84 28.19 -30.16
CA THR A 35 39.20 29.16 -29.12
C THR A 35 38.50 28.86 -27.80
N TYR A 36 37.26 28.39 -27.85
CA TYR A 36 36.47 28.13 -26.65
C TYR A 36 36.34 26.65 -26.36
N TYR A 37 36.26 25.73 -27.32
CA TYR A 37 35.87 24.34 -27.06
C TYR A 37 36.98 23.31 -27.39
N ASP A 38 36.89 22.13 -26.80
CA ASP A 38 37.80 21.02 -27.07
C ASP A 38 37.10 19.98 -27.95
N VAL A 39 37.70 19.59 -29.07
CA VAL A 39 37.07 18.69 -30.05
C VAL A 39 36.86 17.28 -29.49
N ASP A 40 37.70 16.85 -28.54
CA ASP A 40 37.65 15.52 -27.96
C ASP A 40 36.55 15.40 -26.87
N GLU A 41 36.20 16.52 -26.22
CA GLU A 41 35.14 16.59 -25.21
C GLU A 41 33.80 17.10 -25.77
N ASP A 42 33.83 18.01 -26.75
CA ASP A 42 32.68 18.73 -27.28
C ASP A 42 32.41 18.35 -28.75
N SER A 43 31.62 17.29 -28.97
CA SER A 43 31.31 16.78 -30.33
C SER A 43 30.73 17.81 -31.32
N PHE A 44 30.14 18.91 -30.84
CA PHE A 44 29.63 20.02 -31.68
C PHE A 44 30.73 20.98 -32.17
N ALA A 45 31.93 20.94 -31.56
CA ALA A 45 33.12 21.68 -31.99
C ALA A 45 33.88 21.00 -33.15
N ALA A 46 33.54 19.76 -33.48
CA ALA A 46 34.24 18.96 -34.50
C ALA A 46 34.15 19.52 -35.92
N THR A 47 33.09 20.26 -36.26
CA THR A 47 32.97 20.89 -37.60
C THR A 47 32.44 22.32 -37.51
N PRO A 48 32.87 23.23 -38.40
CA PRO A 48 32.35 24.60 -38.43
C PRO A 48 30.83 24.67 -38.56
N SER A 49 30.22 23.77 -39.33
CA SER A 49 28.76 23.70 -39.53
C SER A 49 28.01 23.12 -38.32
N ALA A 50 28.63 22.24 -37.52
CA ALA A 50 28.04 21.79 -36.26
C ALA A 50 28.09 22.89 -35.20
N MET A 51 29.21 23.61 -35.12
CA MET A 51 29.38 24.74 -34.20
C MET A 51 28.40 25.88 -34.52
N ASP A 52 28.22 26.23 -35.80
CA ASP A 52 27.24 27.25 -36.22
C ASP A 52 25.81 26.87 -35.80
N ARG A 53 25.39 25.63 -36.02
CA ARG A 53 24.07 25.14 -35.57
C ARG A 53 23.91 25.16 -34.06
N HIS A 54 24.96 24.80 -33.32
CA HIS A 54 24.94 24.80 -31.87
C HIS A 54 24.80 26.23 -31.31
N LEU A 55 25.61 27.17 -31.79
CA LEU A 55 25.56 28.59 -31.39
C LEU A 55 24.21 29.24 -31.71
N ARG A 56 23.62 28.94 -32.88
CA ARG A 56 22.26 29.40 -33.25
C ARG A 56 21.20 28.85 -32.29
N THR A 57 21.27 27.56 -31.97
CA THR A 57 20.33 26.92 -31.04
C THR A 57 20.41 27.55 -29.65
N MET A 58 21.62 27.85 -29.17
CA MET A 58 21.82 28.55 -27.90
C MET A 58 21.23 29.97 -27.92
N LEU A 59 21.50 30.71 -29.00
CA LEU A 59 21.00 32.06 -29.19
C LEU A 59 19.47 32.10 -29.23
N ASP A 60 18.84 31.18 -29.96
CA ASP A 60 17.38 31.07 -30.06
C ASP A 60 16.76 30.74 -28.68
N GLY A 61 17.40 29.87 -27.90
CA GLY A 61 17.00 29.57 -26.53
C GLY A 61 17.02 30.79 -25.63
N LEU A 62 18.11 31.58 -25.67
CA LEU A 62 18.26 32.81 -24.88
C LEU A 62 17.25 33.89 -25.30
N VAL A 63 17.05 34.08 -26.61
CA VAL A 63 16.07 35.05 -27.15
C VAL A 63 14.65 34.67 -26.77
N LYS A 64 14.31 33.37 -26.80
CA LYS A 64 12.99 32.89 -26.38
C LYS A 64 12.73 33.22 -24.90
N VAL A 65 13.69 32.94 -24.03
CA VAL A 65 13.59 33.27 -22.60
C VAL A 65 13.45 34.79 -22.40
N ALA A 66 14.19 35.60 -23.14
CA ALA A 66 14.09 37.06 -23.06
C ALA A 66 12.77 37.62 -23.61
N ILE A 67 12.14 37.00 -24.62
CA ILE A 67 10.81 37.38 -25.10
C ILE A 67 9.72 37.02 -24.08
N GLU A 68 9.89 35.91 -23.35
CA GLU A 68 8.92 35.42 -22.37
C GLU A 68 9.04 36.14 -21.01
N HIS A 69 10.25 36.54 -20.62
CA HIS A 69 10.55 37.00 -19.24
C HIS A 69 11.32 38.32 -19.15
N GLY A 70 11.72 38.92 -20.28
CA GLY A 70 12.41 40.21 -20.32
C GLY A 70 11.46 41.43 -20.29
N SER A 71 12.02 42.64 -20.41
CA SER A 71 11.21 43.87 -20.45
C SER A 71 10.37 43.96 -21.72
N ALA A 72 9.20 44.63 -21.64
CA ALA A 72 8.28 44.72 -22.78
C ALA A 72 8.92 45.38 -24.02
N ALA A 73 9.76 46.38 -23.81
CA ALA A 73 10.53 47.05 -24.86
C ALA A 73 11.55 46.12 -25.55
N LEU A 74 12.23 45.26 -24.77
CA LEU A 74 13.18 44.28 -25.31
C LEU A 74 12.44 43.19 -26.11
N ALA A 75 11.35 42.65 -25.56
CA ALA A 75 10.57 41.62 -26.22
C ALA A 75 9.99 42.11 -27.57
N GLU A 76 9.49 43.35 -27.63
CA GLU A 76 8.95 43.94 -28.86
C GLU A 76 10.04 44.20 -29.91
N HIS A 77 11.20 44.69 -29.48
CA HIS A 77 12.36 44.85 -30.37
C HIS A 77 12.84 43.50 -30.94
N LEU A 78 12.87 42.44 -30.14
CA LEU A 78 13.25 41.10 -30.61
C LEU A 78 12.23 40.51 -31.58
N ARG A 79 10.92 40.61 -31.27
CA ARG A 79 9.85 40.13 -32.17
C ARG A 79 9.85 40.85 -33.52
N SER A 80 9.99 42.17 -33.51
CA SER A 80 10.06 42.97 -34.74
C SER A 80 11.31 42.66 -35.57
N SER A 81 12.46 42.46 -34.93
CA SER A 81 13.71 42.03 -35.59
C SER A 81 13.56 40.66 -36.26
N ILE A 82 12.98 39.67 -35.56
CA ILE A 82 12.71 38.33 -36.11
C ILE A 82 11.73 38.42 -37.30
N LYS A 83 10.65 39.20 -37.19
CA LYS A 83 9.66 39.36 -38.27
C LYS A 83 10.28 39.97 -39.53
N LYS A 84 11.22 40.91 -39.39
CA LYS A 84 11.84 41.63 -40.51
C LYS A 84 12.99 40.88 -41.18
N HIS A 85 13.73 40.07 -40.43
CA HIS A 85 14.98 39.47 -40.90
C HIS A 85 15.02 37.93 -40.84
N GLY A 86 13.95 37.29 -40.35
CA GLY A 86 13.87 35.84 -40.18
C GLY A 86 14.72 35.27 -39.05
N GLN A 87 15.61 36.08 -38.45
CA GLN A 87 16.51 35.74 -37.34
C GLN A 87 16.68 36.95 -36.42
N PRO A 88 16.92 36.76 -35.11
CA PRO A 88 17.14 37.86 -34.18
C PRO A 88 18.49 38.53 -34.47
N LYS A 89 18.48 39.75 -35.04
CA LYS A 89 19.68 40.58 -35.10
C LYS A 89 19.93 41.20 -33.72
N LEU A 90 20.95 40.69 -33.03
CA LEU A 90 21.39 41.22 -31.74
C LEU A 90 22.63 42.10 -31.92
N THR A 91 22.60 43.30 -31.33
CA THR A 91 23.82 44.06 -31.06
C THR A 91 24.43 43.61 -29.73
N THR A 92 25.68 43.97 -29.45
CA THR A 92 26.35 43.68 -28.16
C THR A 92 25.52 44.15 -26.96
N VAL A 93 24.84 45.30 -27.07
CA VAL A 93 23.96 45.85 -26.02
C VAL A 93 22.70 44.99 -25.86
N THR A 94 22.05 44.61 -26.97
CA THR A 94 20.85 43.77 -26.93
C THR A 94 21.16 42.37 -26.42
N PHE A 95 22.34 41.83 -26.74
CA PHE A 95 22.81 40.55 -26.22
C PHE A 95 23.01 40.60 -24.69
N ARG A 96 23.59 41.69 -24.16
CA ARG A 96 23.72 41.87 -22.70
C ARG A 96 22.36 41.83 -22.00
N MET A 97 21.37 42.55 -22.53
CA MET A 97 20.02 42.58 -21.99
C MET A 97 19.33 41.20 -22.06
N VAL A 98 19.55 40.43 -23.14
CA VAL A 98 19.05 39.05 -23.27
C VAL A 98 19.71 38.12 -22.23
N THR A 99 21.00 38.26 -21.97
CA THR A 99 21.69 37.47 -20.93
C THR A 99 21.28 37.84 -19.51
N GLU A 100 21.01 39.12 -19.23
CA GLU A 100 20.50 39.58 -17.92
C GLU A 100 19.06 39.06 -17.67
N ALA A 101 18.19 39.09 -18.68
CA ALA A 101 16.84 38.52 -18.59
C ALA A 101 16.86 37.00 -18.38
N ALA A 102 17.78 36.28 -19.02
CA ALA A 102 17.97 34.85 -18.82
C ALA A 102 18.50 34.52 -17.40
N ALA A 103 19.36 35.37 -16.83
CA ALA A 103 19.85 35.24 -15.45
C ALA A 103 18.73 35.48 -14.42
N LEU A 104 17.85 36.45 -14.64
CA LEU A 104 16.66 36.69 -13.80
C LEU A 104 15.65 35.53 -13.88
N ALA A 105 15.57 34.82 -15.01
CA ALA A 105 14.75 33.62 -15.17
C ALA A 105 15.30 32.39 -14.41
N ALA A 106 16.58 32.39 -14.00
CA ALA A 106 17.22 31.39 -13.14
C ALA A 106 16.86 31.57 -11.65
N ALA A 107 15.59 31.84 -11.34
CA ALA A 107 15.11 32.07 -9.99
C ALA A 107 15.26 30.82 -9.10
N SER A 108 15.83 30.96 -7.90
CA SER A 108 15.93 29.88 -6.90
C SER A 108 14.57 29.24 -6.56
N PRO A 109 14.50 27.94 -6.27
CA PRO A 109 13.24 27.27 -5.99
C PRO A 109 12.63 27.73 -4.65
N ALA A 110 11.35 28.11 -4.68
CA ALA A 110 10.56 28.48 -3.51
C ALA A 110 9.41 27.48 -3.30
N ALA A 111 8.90 27.37 -2.07
CA ALA A 111 7.88 26.40 -1.69
C ALA A 111 6.58 26.50 -2.52
N ASN A 112 6.18 27.72 -2.89
CA ASN A 112 4.96 27.97 -3.68
C ASN A 112 5.14 27.69 -5.19
N HIS A 113 6.34 27.38 -5.67
CA HIS A 113 6.57 27.12 -7.07
C HIS A 113 5.89 25.81 -7.51
N ALA A 114 5.30 25.83 -8.71
CA ALA A 114 4.69 24.66 -9.31
C ALA A 114 5.76 23.60 -9.62
N ILE A 115 5.48 22.33 -9.27
CA ILE A 115 6.43 21.22 -9.49
C ILE A 115 6.78 20.99 -10.98
N GLY A 116 5.88 21.38 -11.89
CA GLY A 116 6.11 21.26 -13.34
C GLY A 116 7.22 22.17 -13.87
N ARG A 117 7.60 23.20 -13.11
CA ARG A 117 8.73 24.10 -13.43
C ARG A 117 10.09 23.44 -13.13
N TRP A 118 10.11 22.46 -12.22
CA TRP A 118 11.36 21.95 -11.63
C TRP A 118 11.61 20.46 -11.89
N PHE A 119 10.56 19.68 -12.14
CA PHE A 119 10.66 18.25 -12.40
C PHE A 119 10.19 17.90 -13.81
N ARG A 120 10.79 16.86 -14.40
CA ARG A 120 10.43 16.37 -15.75
C ARG A 120 8.91 16.18 -15.88
N PRO A 121 8.28 16.48 -17.03
CA PRO A 121 6.82 16.44 -17.20
C PRO A 121 6.16 15.12 -16.77
N ARG A 122 6.85 13.99 -16.97
CA ARG A 122 6.38 12.67 -16.52
C ARG A 122 6.32 12.52 -15.00
N ILE A 123 7.24 13.12 -14.27
CA ILE A 123 7.25 13.09 -12.79
C ILE A 123 6.20 14.07 -12.27
N ALA A 124 6.19 15.31 -12.80
CA ALA A 124 5.23 16.33 -12.44
C ALA A 124 3.77 15.90 -12.68
N SER A 125 3.48 15.27 -13.82
CA SER A 125 2.14 14.74 -14.12
C SER A 125 1.68 13.66 -13.13
N ARG A 126 2.59 12.81 -12.64
CA ARG A 126 2.25 11.76 -11.67
C ARG A 126 2.02 12.31 -10.27
N LEU A 127 2.83 13.28 -9.85
CA LEU A 127 2.66 14.00 -8.60
C LEU A 127 1.35 14.81 -8.60
N LYS A 128 1.03 15.51 -9.70
CA LYS A 128 -0.27 16.18 -9.87
C LYS A 128 -1.46 15.22 -9.78
N GLY A 129 -1.31 13.99 -10.29
CA GLY A 129 -2.32 12.94 -10.17
C GLY A 129 -2.61 12.50 -8.73
N GLU A 130 -1.68 12.75 -7.79
CA GLU A 130 -1.85 12.53 -6.36
C GLU A 130 -2.21 13.83 -5.60
N GLY A 131 -2.60 14.89 -6.34
CA GLY A 131 -2.96 16.19 -5.77
C GLY A 131 -1.77 17.07 -5.36
N ILE A 132 -0.55 16.72 -5.76
CA ILE A 132 0.66 17.48 -5.42
C ILE A 132 0.99 18.42 -6.58
N THR A 133 0.90 19.71 -6.36
CA THR A 133 1.04 20.77 -7.37
C THR A 133 2.22 21.71 -7.12
N THR A 134 2.62 21.90 -5.86
CA THR A 134 3.72 22.79 -5.46
C THR A 134 4.91 22.05 -4.81
N ILE A 135 6.08 22.68 -4.76
CA ILE A 135 7.27 22.14 -4.07
C ILE A 135 6.97 21.93 -2.58
N GLY A 136 6.28 22.88 -1.93
CA GLY A 136 5.92 22.80 -0.52
C GLY A 136 4.99 21.63 -0.22
N GLU A 137 4.00 21.38 -1.07
CA GLU A 137 3.13 20.20 -0.98
C GLU A 137 3.91 18.90 -1.14
N LEU A 138 4.90 18.87 -2.06
CA LEU A 138 5.76 17.71 -2.25
C LEU A 138 6.61 17.43 -1.01
N ILE A 139 7.21 18.46 -0.40
CA ILE A 139 7.98 18.31 0.85
C ILE A 139 7.08 17.82 1.97
N ALA A 140 5.90 18.42 2.15
CA ALA A 140 4.93 17.99 3.15
C ALA A 140 4.49 16.53 2.94
N PHE A 141 4.29 16.12 1.68
CA PHE A 141 3.95 14.74 1.33
C PHE A 141 5.09 13.75 1.61
N CYS A 142 6.31 14.11 1.24
CA CYS A 142 7.52 13.34 1.52
C CYS A 142 7.70 13.15 3.03
N ASN A 143 7.67 14.24 3.81
CA ASN A 143 7.82 14.21 5.26
C ASN A 143 6.70 13.40 5.92
N ARG A 144 5.45 13.54 5.44
CA ARG A 144 4.31 12.76 5.96
C ARG A 144 4.46 11.25 5.72
N ARG A 145 5.17 10.80 4.69
CA ARG A 145 5.25 9.36 4.33
C ARG A 145 6.64 8.74 4.51
N GLY A 146 7.64 9.53 4.90
CA GLY A 146 9.03 9.10 5.10
C GLY A 146 9.65 8.49 3.84
N GLY A 147 10.70 7.68 4.00
CA GLY A 147 11.48 7.08 2.89
C GLY A 147 10.71 6.13 1.95
N SER A 148 9.41 5.93 2.21
CA SER A 148 8.52 5.13 1.37
C SER A 148 7.46 5.94 0.61
N TRP A 149 7.49 7.27 0.68
CA TRP A 149 6.50 8.18 0.07
C TRP A 149 6.19 7.88 -1.40
N TRP A 150 7.18 7.42 -2.16
CA TRP A 150 7.05 7.13 -3.57
C TRP A 150 6.20 5.90 -3.88
N ARG A 151 5.99 4.98 -2.91
CA ARG A 151 5.20 3.76 -3.12
C ARG A 151 3.74 4.05 -3.43
N SER A 152 3.24 5.19 -2.97
CA SER A 152 1.89 5.64 -3.27
C SER A 152 1.75 6.40 -4.57
N VAL A 153 2.86 6.86 -5.18
CA VAL A 153 2.80 7.59 -6.44
C VAL A 153 2.99 6.60 -7.59
N PRO A 154 1.97 6.32 -8.41
CA PRO A 154 2.06 5.31 -9.45
C PRO A 154 3.24 5.59 -10.40
N ARG A 155 4.07 4.56 -10.64
CA ARG A 155 5.19 4.59 -11.60
C ARG A 155 6.35 5.53 -11.24
N ILE A 156 6.41 6.03 -10.01
CA ILE A 156 7.65 6.55 -9.40
C ILE A 156 8.27 5.39 -8.60
N GLY A 157 9.53 5.04 -8.89
CA GLY A 157 10.26 4.00 -8.18
C GLY A 157 11.32 4.60 -7.26
N ALA A 158 11.91 3.77 -6.38
CA ALA A 158 12.91 4.17 -5.38
C ALA A 158 14.02 5.09 -5.95
N GLY A 159 14.62 4.75 -7.10
CA GLY A 159 15.67 5.56 -7.70
C GLY A 159 15.21 6.96 -8.12
N ARG A 160 14.01 7.10 -8.70
CA ARG A 160 13.45 8.42 -9.04
C ARG A 160 13.08 9.22 -7.80
N ALA A 161 12.59 8.53 -6.77
CA ALA A 161 12.28 9.15 -5.49
C ALA A 161 13.54 9.69 -4.82
N ALA A 162 14.63 8.92 -4.83
CA ALA A 162 15.93 9.34 -4.30
C ALA A 162 16.42 10.60 -5.00
N VAL A 163 16.32 10.66 -6.34
CA VAL A 163 16.69 11.84 -7.13
C VAL A 163 15.84 13.07 -6.75
N VAL A 164 14.52 12.89 -6.58
CA VAL A 164 13.62 13.98 -6.16
C VAL A 164 13.99 14.47 -4.75
N VAL A 165 14.18 13.56 -3.79
CA VAL A 165 14.55 13.89 -2.41
C VAL A 165 15.92 14.58 -2.34
N ALA A 166 16.91 14.08 -3.08
CA ALA A 166 18.22 14.70 -3.17
C ALA A 166 18.16 16.12 -3.76
N TRP A 167 17.31 16.33 -4.77
CA TRP A 167 17.09 17.66 -5.32
C TRP A 167 16.44 18.60 -4.30
N LEU A 168 15.41 18.15 -3.57
CA LEU A 168 14.76 18.95 -2.52
C LEU A 168 15.76 19.34 -1.42
N ARG A 169 16.54 18.37 -0.93
CA ARG A 169 17.57 18.59 0.11
C ARG A 169 18.62 19.61 -0.31
N ARG A 170 19.09 19.52 -1.56
CA ARG A 170 20.09 20.47 -2.11
C ARG A 170 19.59 21.91 -2.10
N HIS A 171 18.28 22.13 -2.15
CA HIS A 171 17.69 23.46 -2.26
C HIS A 171 16.90 23.88 -1.01
N GLU A 172 17.05 23.20 0.13
CA GLU A 172 16.34 23.54 1.38
C GLU A 172 16.56 25.00 1.83
N SER A 173 17.78 25.51 1.66
CA SER A 173 18.14 26.90 1.97
C SER A 173 17.35 27.92 1.13
N HIS A 174 16.93 27.56 -0.08
CA HIS A 174 16.14 28.43 -0.95
C HIS A 174 14.64 28.23 -0.77
N ILE A 175 14.22 26.97 -0.55
CA ILE A 175 12.81 26.61 -0.39
C ILE A 175 12.27 27.05 0.98
N GLN A 176 13.14 27.19 1.98
CA GLN A 176 12.82 27.51 3.38
C GLN A 176 11.93 26.43 4.05
N LEU A 177 11.96 25.20 3.52
CA LEU A 177 11.32 24.02 4.09
C LEU A 177 12.32 22.87 4.09
N ARG A 178 12.32 22.07 5.15
CA ARG A 178 13.25 20.96 5.35
C ARG A 178 12.61 19.63 4.96
N VAL A 179 13.38 18.76 4.30
CA VAL A 179 13.03 17.36 4.10
C VAL A 179 13.58 16.55 5.28
N ASP A 180 12.70 15.83 5.98
CA ASP A 180 13.08 15.10 7.18
C ASP A 180 14.16 14.04 6.89
N ALA A 181 14.99 13.74 7.90
CA ALA A 181 16.09 12.78 7.77
C ALA A 181 15.60 11.38 7.38
N ASP A 182 14.41 11.00 7.84
CA ASP A 182 13.78 9.70 7.60
C ASP A 182 13.11 9.55 6.22
N VAL A 183 13.18 10.59 5.38
CA VAL A 183 12.78 10.58 3.96
C VAL A 183 13.85 9.94 3.08
N ASP A 184 15.04 9.67 3.61
CA ASP A 184 16.12 9.03 2.84
C ASP A 184 15.73 7.65 2.34
N THR A 185 16.05 7.39 1.07
CA THR A 185 15.80 6.11 0.40
C THR A 185 16.86 5.05 0.71
N ARG A 186 17.57 5.17 1.84
CA ARG A 186 18.41 4.06 2.32
C ARG A 186 17.50 2.86 2.54
N ASP A 187 18.01 1.69 2.17
CA ASP A 187 17.24 0.46 2.25
C ASP A 187 16.78 0.25 3.69
N PRO A 188 15.46 0.26 3.99
CA PRO A 188 14.99 -0.09 5.31
C PRO A 188 15.40 -1.51 5.72
N LEU A 189 15.94 -2.35 4.83
CA LEU A 189 16.46 -3.67 5.16
C LEU A 189 17.84 -3.66 5.85
N VAL A 190 18.52 -2.51 5.98
CA VAL A 190 19.73 -2.38 6.79
C VAL A 190 19.34 -1.75 8.13
N ALA A 191 18.88 -2.57 9.05
CA ALA A 191 18.58 -2.16 10.42
C ALA A 191 19.80 -2.45 11.30
N ASP A 192 20.79 -1.56 11.30
CA ASP A 192 22.02 -1.74 12.09
C ASP A 192 21.94 -1.15 13.50
N GLU A 193 21.02 -0.23 13.79
CA GLU A 193 20.93 0.36 15.13
C GLU A 193 19.77 -0.23 15.93
N VAL A 194 20.17 -1.08 16.89
CA VAL A 194 19.37 -1.50 18.03
C VAL A 194 19.01 -0.27 18.86
N VAL A 195 17.73 -0.13 19.20
CA VAL A 195 17.20 0.98 19.98
C VAL A 195 16.83 0.46 21.37
N GLN A 196 17.51 0.97 22.40
CA GLN A 196 17.19 0.64 23.78
C GLN A 196 15.90 1.36 24.22
N VAL A 197 14.91 0.57 24.60
CA VAL A 197 13.60 1.03 25.07
C VAL A 197 13.64 1.16 26.59
N CYS A 198 13.54 2.38 27.11
CA CYS A 198 13.61 2.66 28.55
C CYS A 198 12.24 3.09 29.11
N PRO A 199 12.01 2.95 30.43
CA PRO A 199 10.84 3.50 31.09
C PRO A 199 10.70 5.01 30.83
N ALA A 200 9.47 5.51 30.82
CA ALA A 200 9.22 6.94 30.90
C ALA A 200 9.74 7.45 32.26
N GLU A 201 10.66 8.40 32.25
CA GLU A 201 11.10 9.04 33.50
C GLU A 201 9.91 9.81 34.12
N PRO A 202 9.66 9.67 35.44
CA PRO A 202 8.70 10.52 36.12
C PRO A 202 9.22 11.96 36.13
N VAL A 203 8.39 12.90 35.69
CA VAL A 203 8.68 14.34 35.83
C VAL A 203 8.64 14.65 37.33
N LEU A 204 9.81 14.70 37.98
CA LEU A 204 9.95 15.31 39.29
C LEU A 204 9.72 16.82 39.10
N ILE A 205 8.54 17.29 39.47
CA ILE A 205 8.29 18.71 39.68
C ILE A 205 8.94 19.02 41.03
N ASP A 206 10.22 19.37 41.02
CA ASP A 206 10.84 19.97 42.19
C ASP A 206 10.13 21.31 42.43
N GLY A 207 9.33 21.35 43.49
CA GLY A 207 8.85 22.57 44.07
C GLY A 207 10.02 23.27 44.74
N ASP A 208 10.57 24.30 44.12
CA ASP A 208 10.71 25.60 44.77
C ASP A 208 11.07 26.68 43.75
N GLY A 209 10.50 27.86 43.97
CA GLY A 209 10.58 28.97 43.05
C GLY A 209 12.01 29.49 42.86
N ALA A 210 12.47 29.52 41.61
CA ALA A 210 13.37 30.54 41.12
C ALA A 210 13.26 30.60 39.59
N GLU A 211 12.79 31.74 39.10
CA GLU A 211 12.92 32.12 37.69
C GLU A 211 14.40 32.04 37.29
N GLN A 212 14.73 31.20 36.30
CA GLN A 212 15.67 31.50 35.21
C GLN A 212 16.04 30.24 34.41
N SER A 213 16.02 30.39 33.08
CA SER A 213 16.65 29.53 32.06
C SER A 213 15.85 28.29 31.60
N GLU A 214 15.12 28.44 30.48
CA GLU A 214 14.66 27.33 29.64
C GLU A 214 15.86 26.54 29.08
N LYS A 215 16.35 25.55 29.85
CA LYS A 215 17.40 24.61 29.40
C LYS A 215 16.82 23.41 28.62
N PRO A 216 17.60 22.77 27.72
CA PRO A 216 17.16 21.71 26.80
C PRO A 216 16.64 20.42 27.44
N GLN A 217 16.78 20.24 28.75
CA GLN A 217 16.44 19.00 29.48
C GLN A 217 14.93 18.70 29.50
N LYS A 218 14.07 19.74 29.54
CA LYS A 218 12.61 19.55 29.56
C LYS A 218 12.08 18.87 28.28
N ARG A 219 12.76 19.03 27.13
CA ARG A 219 12.36 18.40 25.85
C ARG A 219 12.75 16.92 25.74
N LEU A 220 13.70 16.44 26.55
CA LEU A 220 14.14 15.04 26.51
C LEU A 220 13.20 14.13 27.31
N ALA A 221 12.69 14.63 28.45
CA ALA A 221 11.76 13.92 29.34
C ALA A 221 10.41 13.54 28.68
N ASP A 222 9.98 14.29 27.66
CA ASP A 222 8.70 14.04 26.98
C ASP A 222 8.74 12.94 25.89
N ARG A 223 9.94 12.49 25.46
CA ARG A 223 10.06 11.53 24.35
C ARG A 223 10.24 10.09 24.83
N LEU A 224 9.20 9.28 24.66
CA LEU A 224 9.31 7.83 24.77
C LEU A 224 10.20 7.26 23.66
N THR A 225 11.13 6.40 24.02
CA THR A 225 11.94 5.64 23.06
C THR A 225 11.19 4.37 22.66
N LEU A 226 10.55 4.38 21.49
CA LEU A 226 9.80 3.23 20.96
C LEU A 226 10.53 2.62 19.77
N ALA A 227 10.59 1.30 19.71
CA ALA A 227 11.20 0.55 18.62
C ALA A 227 10.40 -0.71 18.29
N PRO A 228 10.32 -1.10 16.99
CA PRO A 228 9.78 -2.42 16.63
C PRO A 228 10.62 -3.55 17.23
N LEU A 229 10.01 -4.72 17.39
CA LEU A 229 10.60 -5.90 18.01
C LEU A 229 11.94 -6.35 17.40
N GLU A 230 12.10 -6.21 16.08
CA GLU A 230 13.35 -6.51 15.37
C GLU A 230 14.53 -5.60 15.74
N ARG A 231 14.25 -4.40 16.27
CA ARG A 231 15.25 -3.38 16.64
C ARG A 231 15.31 -3.10 18.13
N MET A 232 14.38 -3.66 18.91
CA MET A 232 14.27 -3.40 20.33
C MET A 232 15.43 -4.03 21.11
N ALA A 233 16.07 -3.24 21.95
CA ALA A 233 16.78 -3.72 23.14
C ALA A 233 16.04 -3.28 24.39
N VAL A 234 16.13 -4.09 25.44
CA VAL A 234 15.56 -3.80 26.75
C VAL A 234 16.72 -3.71 27.74
N PRO A 235 16.75 -2.69 28.62
CA PRO A 235 17.74 -2.61 29.69
C PRO A 235 17.83 -3.91 30.48
N HIS A 236 19.04 -4.26 30.95
CA HIS A 236 19.26 -5.53 31.65
C HIS A 236 18.32 -5.70 32.86
N THR A 237 18.07 -4.63 33.62
CA THR A 237 17.15 -4.57 34.76
C THR A 237 15.69 -4.88 34.41
N LEU A 238 15.28 -4.66 33.16
CA LEU A 238 13.92 -4.92 32.66
C LEU A 238 13.88 -6.05 31.64
N SER A 239 15.00 -6.75 31.45
CA SER A 239 15.12 -7.81 30.45
C SER A 239 14.26 -9.03 30.79
N GLY A 240 13.96 -9.24 32.07
CA GLY A 240 13.29 -10.43 32.58
C GLY A 240 14.22 -11.64 32.73
N ALA A 241 15.54 -11.42 32.73
CA ALA A 241 16.48 -12.47 33.12
C ALA A 241 16.15 -13.03 34.51
N ASP A 242 15.87 -12.13 35.47
CA ASP A 242 15.52 -12.44 36.86
C ASP A 242 14.05 -12.10 37.17
N GLY A 243 13.15 -12.29 36.19
CA GLY A 243 11.74 -11.92 36.34
C GLY A 243 11.00 -12.70 37.45
N GLU A 244 10.10 -12.03 38.17
CA GLU A 244 9.42 -12.59 39.36
C GLU A 244 8.56 -13.82 39.06
N ASN A 245 7.95 -13.89 37.89
CA ASN A 245 7.12 -15.01 37.44
C ASN A 245 7.90 -15.96 36.51
N ARG A 246 9.23 -16.00 36.61
CA ARG A 246 10.01 -17.05 35.94
C ARG A 246 9.87 -18.39 36.63
N SER A 247 9.79 -19.44 35.81
CA SER A 247 9.83 -20.81 36.31
C SER A 247 11.23 -21.17 36.78
N VAL A 248 11.32 -21.79 37.96
CA VAL A 248 12.56 -22.42 38.47
C VAL A 248 12.81 -23.81 37.88
N ALA A 249 11.82 -24.39 37.19
CA ALA A 249 11.96 -25.67 36.52
C ALA A 249 12.74 -25.54 35.20
N PHE A 250 13.25 -26.68 34.69
CA PHE A 250 13.89 -26.76 33.38
C PHE A 250 13.04 -26.12 32.27
N CYS A 251 13.65 -25.22 31.49
CA CYS A 251 13.02 -24.54 30.37
C CYS A 251 13.29 -25.28 29.05
N TYR A 252 12.24 -25.53 28.25
CA TYR A 252 12.35 -26.22 26.96
C TYR A 252 12.94 -25.35 25.84
N ILE A 253 13.24 -24.08 26.13
CA ILE A 253 13.85 -23.13 25.20
C ILE A 253 15.11 -22.52 25.83
N GLN A 254 16.09 -22.15 25.00
CA GLN A 254 17.35 -21.54 25.45
C GLN A 254 17.24 -20.04 25.79
N ALA A 255 16.02 -19.54 26.04
CA ALA A 255 15.78 -18.12 26.23
C ALA A 255 16.25 -17.63 27.60
N ARG A 256 17.22 -16.72 27.60
CA ARG A 256 17.83 -16.15 28.81
C ARG A 256 17.05 -14.97 29.37
N HIS A 257 16.25 -14.30 28.55
CA HIS A 257 15.45 -13.14 28.93
C HIS A 257 14.20 -13.01 28.03
N ASP A 258 13.31 -12.06 28.33
CA ASP A 258 11.95 -12.03 27.78
C ASP A 258 11.93 -11.86 26.26
N LEU A 259 12.81 -10.99 25.75
CA LEU A 259 12.90 -10.75 24.32
C LEU A 259 13.30 -12.01 23.52
N GLU A 260 14.19 -12.86 24.05
CA GLU A 260 14.53 -14.15 23.41
C GLU A 260 13.35 -15.13 23.46
N ALA A 261 12.58 -15.15 24.56
CA ALA A 261 11.42 -16.02 24.71
C ALA A 261 10.27 -15.61 23.77
N VAL A 262 10.03 -14.30 23.62
CA VAL A 262 9.08 -13.76 22.65
C VAL A 262 9.49 -14.15 21.22
N ARG A 263 10.78 -14.05 20.87
CA ARG A 263 11.28 -14.48 19.56
C ARG A 263 11.10 -15.98 19.35
N ALA A 264 11.35 -16.80 20.37
CA ALA A 264 11.11 -18.25 20.32
C ALA A 264 9.62 -18.58 20.10
N TYR A 265 8.71 -17.89 20.81
CA TYR A 265 7.26 -18.03 20.63
C TYR A 265 6.85 -17.69 19.19
N LEU A 266 7.34 -16.59 18.65
CA LEU A 266 7.00 -16.16 17.30
C LEU A 266 7.55 -17.10 16.22
N ASN A 267 8.72 -17.71 16.45
CA ASN A 267 9.31 -18.68 15.52
C ASN A 267 8.40 -19.91 15.27
N LYS A 268 7.52 -20.26 16.22
CA LYS A 268 6.48 -21.29 16.04
C LYS A 268 5.58 -21.03 14.82
N TYR A 269 5.42 -19.77 14.43
CA TYR A 269 4.54 -19.34 13.34
C TYR A 269 5.31 -18.96 12.07
N ARG A 270 6.59 -19.32 11.94
CA ARG A 270 7.44 -18.97 10.78
C ARG A 270 6.80 -19.35 9.43
N ASP A 271 6.12 -20.50 9.39
CA ASP A 271 5.47 -21.05 8.19
C ASP A 271 4.03 -20.51 8.01
N GLN A 272 3.58 -19.60 8.88
CA GLN A 272 2.26 -18.97 8.85
C GLN A 272 2.38 -17.43 8.85
N PRO A 273 2.82 -16.79 7.76
CA PRO A 273 3.20 -15.37 7.74
C PRO A 273 2.11 -14.39 8.20
N LYS A 274 0.83 -14.72 7.94
CA LYS A 274 -0.31 -13.89 8.40
C LYS A 274 -0.48 -13.98 9.92
N THR A 275 -0.42 -15.19 10.49
CA THR A 275 -0.50 -15.42 11.94
C THR A 275 0.70 -14.81 12.65
N LEU A 276 1.91 -15.03 12.12
CA LEU A 276 3.15 -14.44 12.62
C LEU A 276 3.04 -12.92 12.74
N ARG A 277 2.69 -12.23 11.65
CA ARG A 277 2.53 -10.77 11.65
C ARG A 277 1.51 -10.29 12.68
N ALA A 278 0.38 -10.99 12.79
CA ALA A 278 -0.67 -10.60 13.73
C ALA A 278 -0.22 -10.79 15.18
N TYR A 279 0.48 -11.88 15.50
CA TYR A 279 0.94 -12.18 16.85
C TYR A 279 2.15 -11.32 17.24
N THR A 280 3.09 -11.10 16.31
CA THR A 280 4.19 -10.13 16.49
C THR A 280 3.64 -8.77 16.89
N LYS A 281 2.64 -8.27 16.17
CA LYS A 281 2.02 -6.97 16.44
C LYS A 281 1.44 -6.88 17.86
N GLU A 282 0.69 -7.89 18.34
CA GLU A 282 0.09 -7.81 19.68
C GLU A 282 1.12 -8.01 20.80
N VAL A 283 2.06 -8.94 20.66
CA VAL A 283 3.11 -9.16 21.67
C VAL A 283 4.08 -7.98 21.73
N GLU A 284 4.43 -7.37 20.59
CA GLU A 284 5.25 -6.16 20.51
C GLU A 284 4.61 -4.98 21.25
N ARG A 285 3.31 -4.74 21.04
CA ARG A 285 2.59 -3.68 21.73
C ARG A 285 2.60 -3.87 23.24
N PHE A 286 2.42 -5.11 23.68
CA PHE A 286 2.40 -5.43 25.10
C PHE A 286 3.79 -5.30 25.73
N LEU A 287 4.83 -5.79 25.05
CA LEU A 287 6.21 -5.66 25.50
C LEU A 287 6.63 -4.18 25.60
N LEU A 288 6.35 -3.37 24.58
CA LEU A 288 6.60 -1.92 24.62
C LEU A 288 5.88 -1.26 25.78
N TRP A 289 4.61 -1.56 26.00
CA TRP A 289 3.85 -1.02 27.12
C TRP A 289 4.42 -1.44 28.47
N SER A 290 4.80 -2.71 28.63
CA SER A 290 5.35 -3.23 29.89
C SER A 290 6.64 -2.51 30.29
N VAL A 291 7.56 -2.30 29.34
CA VAL A 291 8.85 -1.67 29.60
C VAL A 291 8.70 -0.16 29.75
N VAL A 292 7.97 0.49 28.84
CA VAL A 292 7.94 1.96 28.74
C VAL A 292 6.95 2.59 29.72
N VAL A 293 5.79 1.97 29.90
CA VAL A 293 4.70 2.54 30.71
C VAL A 293 4.71 1.96 32.12
N ARG A 294 4.86 0.63 32.28
CA ARG A 294 4.88 0.01 33.61
C ARG A 294 6.27 -0.05 34.24
N GLY A 295 7.34 0.08 33.44
CA GLY A 295 8.70 -0.09 33.94
C GLY A 295 8.97 -1.49 34.51
N LYS A 296 8.30 -2.52 33.96
CA LYS A 296 8.43 -3.92 34.41
C LYS A 296 8.89 -4.82 33.27
N ALA A 297 9.70 -5.82 33.63
CA ALA A 297 9.95 -6.96 32.75
C ALA A 297 8.64 -7.69 32.43
N LEU A 298 8.54 -8.27 31.24
CA LEU A 298 7.37 -9.01 30.79
C LEU A 298 7.11 -10.25 31.67
N SER A 299 8.18 -10.89 32.15
CA SER A 299 8.14 -11.98 33.14
C SER A 299 7.91 -11.54 34.58
N SER A 300 7.75 -10.25 34.89
CA SER A 300 7.36 -9.74 36.22
C SER A 300 5.95 -9.14 36.25
N LEU A 301 5.18 -9.28 35.16
CA LEU A 301 3.81 -8.77 35.10
C LEU A 301 2.84 -9.70 35.82
N VAL A 302 1.96 -9.10 36.62
CA VAL A 302 0.88 -9.79 37.34
C VAL A 302 -0.48 -9.54 36.68
N VAL A 303 -1.55 -10.09 37.26
CA VAL A 303 -2.92 -9.96 36.75
C VAL A 303 -3.34 -8.49 36.65
N ASP A 304 -3.03 -7.68 37.67
CA ASP A 304 -3.37 -6.25 37.70
C ASP A 304 -2.68 -5.45 36.58
N ASP A 305 -1.43 -5.81 36.24
CA ASP A 305 -0.75 -5.23 35.09
C ASP A 305 -1.51 -5.60 33.78
N CYS A 306 -1.99 -6.83 33.65
CA CYS A 306 -2.71 -7.26 32.46
C CYS A 306 -4.09 -6.59 32.31
N GLU A 307 -4.80 -6.34 33.42
CA GLU A 307 -6.02 -5.53 33.42
C GLU A 307 -5.72 -4.06 33.07
N ALA A 308 -4.64 -3.48 33.61
CA ALA A 308 -4.22 -2.13 33.23
C ALA A 308 -3.88 -2.01 31.72
N TYR A 309 -3.30 -3.07 31.12
CA TYR A 309 -3.10 -3.08 29.66
C TYR A 309 -4.40 -3.13 28.87
N LYS A 310 -5.44 -3.79 29.39
CA LYS A 310 -6.77 -3.75 28.74
C LYS A 310 -7.34 -2.35 28.72
N ASP A 311 -7.18 -1.59 29.80
CA ASP A 311 -7.61 -0.19 29.84
C ASP A 311 -6.76 0.68 28.90
N PHE A 312 -5.45 0.43 28.84
CA PHE A 312 -4.59 1.05 27.83
C PHE A 312 -5.02 0.73 26.39
N LEU A 313 -5.49 -0.48 26.10
CA LEU A 313 -5.99 -0.81 24.75
C LEU A 313 -7.28 -0.06 24.38
N LYS A 314 -8.08 0.39 25.37
CA LYS A 314 -9.28 1.22 25.12
C LYS A 314 -8.90 2.66 24.76
N SER A 315 -7.86 3.17 25.40
CA SER A 315 -7.37 4.54 25.21
C SER A 315 -5.84 4.55 25.31
N PRO A 316 -5.11 4.18 24.23
CA PRO A 316 -3.67 4.14 24.25
C PRO A 316 -3.08 5.54 24.46
N ASP A 317 -1.93 5.61 25.13
CA ASP A 317 -1.19 6.87 25.28
C ASP A 317 -0.94 7.48 23.89
N PRO A 318 -1.24 8.79 23.68
CA PRO A 318 -1.03 9.45 22.38
C PRO A 318 0.39 9.28 21.82
N ARG A 319 1.40 9.11 22.69
CA ARG A 319 2.79 8.87 22.29
C ARG A 319 3.01 7.50 21.66
N PHE A 320 2.09 6.55 21.85
CA PHE A 320 2.04 5.23 21.20
C PHE A 320 1.20 5.20 19.91
N VAL A 321 0.51 6.30 19.60
CA VAL A 321 -0.39 6.44 18.45
C VAL A 321 0.24 7.32 17.39
N GLY A 322 0.14 6.93 16.12
CA GLY A 322 0.60 7.75 15.00
C GLY A 322 0.14 7.23 13.65
N GLU A 323 0.35 8.02 12.60
CA GLU A 323 0.06 7.56 11.24
C GLU A 323 0.87 6.30 10.88
N ARG A 324 0.44 5.57 9.84
CA ARG A 324 1.12 4.35 9.42
C ARG A 324 2.46 4.66 8.73
N PHE A 325 3.55 4.54 9.49
CA PHE A 325 4.92 4.61 8.98
C PHE A 325 5.57 3.24 8.79
N SER A 326 6.64 3.22 7.99
CA SER A 326 7.54 2.05 7.90
C SER A 326 8.10 1.72 9.28
N ARG A 327 8.24 0.42 9.60
CA ARG A 327 8.77 -0.04 10.90
C ARG A 327 10.17 0.51 11.20
N ASN A 328 10.96 0.82 10.16
CA ASN A 328 12.31 1.35 10.33
C ASN A 328 12.36 2.87 10.46
N SER A 329 11.23 3.57 10.33
CA SER A 329 11.17 5.01 10.58
C SER A 329 11.12 5.30 12.08
N PRO A 330 11.82 6.34 12.58
CA PRO A 330 11.71 6.81 13.97
C PRO A 330 10.32 7.36 14.31
N ARG A 331 9.49 7.66 13.29
CA ARG A 331 8.08 8.07 13.44
C ARG A 331 7.14 6.90 13.60
N TRP A 332 7.63 5.67 13.47
CA TRP A 332 6.82 4.48 13.67
C TRP A 332 6.18 4.48 15.06
N ARG A 333 4.90 4.13 15.08
CA ARG A 333 4.11 3.97 16.30
C ARG A 333 3.36 2.64 16.27
N PRO A 334 3.22 1.95 17.41
CA PRO A 334 2.58 0.64 17.47
C PRO A 334 1.05 0.68 17.25
N PHE A 335 0.42 1.85 17.43
CA PHE A 335 -1.01 2.05 17.18
C PHE A 335 -1.23 3.08 16.06
N ALA A 336 -2.17 2.76 15.17
CA ALA A 336 -2.56 3.63 14.05
C ALA A 336 -3.75 4.55 14.40
N SER A 337 -4.46 4.23 15.47
CA SER A 337 -5.58 4.98 16.02
C SER A 337 -5.54 4.91 17.54
N ASP A 338 -6.06 5.96 18.16
CA ASP A 338 -6.31 6.10 19.60
C ASP A 338 -7.56 5.33 20.06
N ASN A 339 -8.41 4.89 19.14
CA ASN A 339 -9.57 4.09 19.44
C ASN A 339 -9.50 2.72 18.74
N LEU A 340 -9.33 1.64 19.52
CA LEU A 340 -9.37 0.27 19.03
C LEU A 340 -10.79 -0.29 19.15
N SER A 341 -11.27 -0.96 18.09
CA SER A 341 -12.57 -1.62 18.15
C SER A 341 -12.61 -2.69 19.26
N PRO A 342 -13.75 -2.94 19.92
CA PRO A 342 -13.87 -3.98 20.94
C PRO A 342 -13.42 -5.37 20.46
N GLU A 343 -13.64 -5.70 19.18
CA GLU A 343 -13.14 -6.94 18.56
C GLU A 343 -11.62 -6.99 18.49
N SER A 344 -10.99 -5.85 18.16
CA SER A 344 -9.53 -5.73 18.10
C SER A 344 -8.92 -5.85 19.49
N GLN A 345 -9.53 -5.23 20.50
CA GLN A 345 -9.12 -5.37 21.90
C GLN A 345 -9.22 -6.83 22.36
N ARG A 346 -10.36 -7.50 22.09
CA ARG A 346 -10.55 -8.92 22.43
C ARG A 346 -9.55 -9.83 21.70
N TYR A 347 -9.23 -9.52 20.44
CA TYR A 347 -8.20 -10.25 19.70
C TYR A 347 -6.83 -10.12 20.36
N ALA A 348 -6.43 -8.91 20.77
CA ALA A 348 -5.17 -8.67 21.47
C ALA A 348 -5.09 -9.47 22.77
N VAL A 349 -6.13 -9.41 23.63
CA VAL A 349 -6.19 -10.18 24.88
C VAL A 349 -6.06 -11.69 24.63
N ARG A 350 -6.75 -12.22 23.61
CA ARG A 350 -6.66 -13.65 23.25
C ARG A 350 -5.29 -14.05 22.72
N ALA A 351 -4.66 -13.19 21.91
CA ALA A 351 -3.33 -13.44 21.38
C ALA A 351 -2.28 -13.45 22.50
N LEU A 352 -2.37 -12.53 23.45
CA LEU A 352 -1.50 -12.47 24.63
C LEU A 352 -1.73 -13.67 25.56
N ARG A 353 -2.99 -14.02 25.83
CA ARG A 353 -3.31 -15.23 26.60
C ARG A 353 -2.70 -16.48 25.99
N ALA A 354 -2.80 -16.65 24.67
CA ALA A 354 -2.19 -17.77 23.96
C ALA A 354 -0.66 -17.76 24.01
N ALA A 355 -0.04 -16.57 23.91
CA ALA A 355 1.41 -16.41 24.03
C ALA A 355 1.91 -16.82 25.42
N PHE A 356 1.25 -16.33 26.47
CA PHE A 356 1.63 -16.64 27.85
C PHE A 356 1.32 -18.09 28.24
N THR A 357 0.25 -18.69 27.69
CA THR A 357 0.03 -20.13 27.85
C THR A 357 1.21 -20.91 27.28
N TRP A 358 1.66 -20.59 26.08
CA TRP A 358 2.82 -21.26 25.49
C TRP A 358 4.10 -21.03 26.31
N LEU A 359 4.32 -19.82 26.83
CA LEU A 359 5.49 -19.52 27.68
C LEU A 359 5.48 -20.33 29.00
N VAL A 360 4.30 -20.64 29.54
CA VAL A 360 4.16 -21.56 30.68
C VAL A 360 4.38 -23.01 30.25
N ASP A 361 3.82 -23.44 29.11
CA ASP A 361 3.95 -24.81 28.61
C ASP A 361 5.42 -25.18 28.36
N VAL A 362 6.22 -24.24 27.84
CA VAL A 362 7.69 -24.42 27.67
C VAL A 362 8.50 -24.11 28.93
N ARG A 363 7.81 -23.84 30.06
CA ARG A 363 8.40 -23.55 31.38
C ARG A 363 9.35 -22.35 31.37
N TYR A 364 9.05 -21.35 30.55
CA TYR A 364 9.70 -20.04 30.64
C TYR A 364 9.11 -19.20 31.79
N LEU A 365 7.77 -19.21 31.92
CA LEU A 365 7.04 -18.59 33.04
C LEU A 365 6.51 -19.67 34.00
N ALA A 366 6.38 -19.32 35.28
CA ALA A 366 5.76 -20.18 36.29
C ALA A 366 4.22 -20.21 36.16
N GLY A 367 3.60 -19.08 35.81
CA GLY A 367 2.15 -18.94 35.66
C GLY A 367 1.72 -17.99 34.55
N ASN A 368 0.47 -18.11 34.12
CA ASN A 368 -0.12 -17.24 33.08
C ASN A 368 -1.05 -16.18 33.72
N PRO A 369 -0.62 -14.91 33.82
CA PRO A 369 -1.44 -13.84 34.41
C PRO A 369 -2.70 -13.53 33.57
N TRP A 370 -2.68 -13.81 32.26
CA TRP A 370 -3.84 -13.61 31.37
C TRP A 370 -4.98 -14.61 31.59
N LYS A 371 -4.78 -15.65 32.41
CA LYS A 371 -5.81 -16.65 32.71
C LYS A 371 -6.94 -16.06 33.57
N ALA A 372 -6.63 -15.14 34.48
CA ALA A 372 -7.60 -14.46 35.35
C ALA A 372 -8.26 -13.24 34.68
N VAL A 373 -7.71 -12.78 33.55
CA VAL A 373 -8.17 -11.58 32.85
C VAL A 373 -9.36 -11.92 31.95
N ASN A 374 -10.49 -11.25 32.16
CA ASN A 374 -11.70 -11.46 31.36
C ASN A 374 -11.57 -10.85 29.95
N ASP A 375 -12.18 -11.50 28.95
CA ASP A 375 -12.28 -10.93 27.60
C ASP A 375 -13.09 -9.62 27.64
N PRO A 376 -12.72 -8.57 26.88
CA PRO A 376 -13.53 -7.37 26.72
C PRO A 376 -14.96 -7.72 26.29
N LYS A 377 -15.95 -7.11 26.95
CA LYS A 377 -17.37 -7.29 26.61
C LYS A 377 -17.62 -6.62 25.25
N ILE A 378 -17.98 -7.42 24.26
CA ILE A 378 -18.38 -6.93 22.94
C ILE A 378 -19.91 -6.92 22.93
N LEU A 379 -20.51 -5.74 22.76
CA LEU A 379 -21.93 -5.66 22.42
C LEU A 379 -22.10 -6.31 21.04
N GLN A 380 -22.62 -7.54 21.00
CA GLN A 380 -23.01 -8.18 19.75
C GLN A 380 -24.26 -7.46 19.24
N ARG A 381 -24.09 -6.38 18.47
CA ARG A 381 -25.20 -5.78 17.74
C ARG A 381 -25.69 -6.81 16.74
N GLU A 382 -26.90 -7.31 16.95
CA GLU A 382 -27.50 -8.43 16.22
C GLU A 382 -27.71 -8.14 14.71
N THR A 383 -27.65 -6.87 14.28
CA THR A 383 -28.19 -6.52 12.94
C THR A 383 -27.39 -5.47 12.13
N ALA A 384 -26.62 -4.55 12.71
CA ALA A 384 -26.27 -3.32 11.96
C ALA A 384 -25.03 -3.35 11.02
N MET A 385 -24.09 -4.31 11.12
CA MET A 385 -22.80 -4.21 10.36
C MET A 385 -22.43 -5.41 9.47
N GLN A 386 -23.09 -6.56 9.62
CA GLN A 386 -22.73 -7.77 8.84
C GLN A 386 -23.49 -7.87 7.50
N ILE A 387 -24.65 -7.21 7.39
CA ILE A 387 -25.57 -7.26 6.24
C ILE A 387 -25.05 -6.44 5.06
N HIS A 388 -24.48 -5.27 5.32
CA HIS A 388 -23.92 -4.37 4.28
C HIS A 388 -22.70 -4.95 3.55
N ARG A 389 -22.27 -6.18 3.87
CA ARG A 389 -21.19 -6.85 3.14
C ARG A 389 -21.69 -7.60 1.91
N ALA A 390 -22.94 -8.08 1.90
CA ALA A 390 -23.53 -8.71 0.71
C ALA A 390 -24.04 -7.63 -0.25
N LEU A 391 -23.92 -7.87 -1.55
CA LEU A 391 -24.59 -7.02 -2.53
C LEU A 391 -26.10 -7.34 -2.51
N PRO A 392 -26.98 -6.33 -2.55
CA PRO A 392 -28.40 -6.55 -2.82
C PRO A 392 -28.61 -7.35 -4.11
N ALA A 393 -29.61 -8.24 -4.14
CA ALA A 393 -29.84 -9.16 -5.25
C ALA A 393 -29.94 -8.45 -6.61
N ASP A 394 -30.66 -7.32 -6.64
CA ASP A 394 -30.81 -6.52 -7.85
C ASP A 394 -29.49 -5.87 -8.30
N LEU A 395 -28.72 -5.31 -7.36
CA LEU A 395 -27.41 -4.74 -7.64
C LEU A 395 -26.42 -5.80 -8.13
N TRP A 396 -26.46 -7.01 -7.56
CA TRP A 396 -25.66 -8.14 -8.03
C TRP A 396 -26.04 -8.52 -9.47
N ARG A 397 -27.34 -8.61 -9.78
CA ARG A 397 -27.83 -8.89 -11.13
C ARG A 397 -27.37 -7.84 -12.15
N ARG A 398 -27.52 -6.54 -11.82
CA ARG A 398 -27.06 -5.44 -12.66
C ARG A 398 -25.54 -5.47 -12.86
N LEU A 399 -24.76 -5.72 -11.80
CA LEU A 399 -23.31 -5.86 -11.89
C LEU A 399 -22.90 -7.03 -12.80
N ARG A 400 -23.55 -8.19 -12.71
CA ARG A 400 -23.30 -9.33 -13.61
C ARG A 400 -23.56 -8.97 -15.07
N ASN A 401 -24.68 -8.29 -15.33
CA ASN A 401 -25.04 -7.86 -16.68
C ASN A 401 -24.01 -6.88 -17.25
N GLU A 402 -23.56 -5.92 -16.44
CA GLU A 402 -22.54 -4.96 -16.85
C GLU A 402 -21.18 -5.62 -17.11
N LEU A 403 -20.77 -6.56 -16.25
CA LEU A 403 -19.56 -7.37 -16.46
C LEU A 403 -19.67 -8.20 -17.75
N ASN A 404 -20.84 -8.78 -18.02
CA ASN A 404 -21.08 -9.54 -19.24
C ASN A 404 -20.89 -8.65 -20.48
N LYS A 405 -21.55 -7.49 -20.52
CA LYS A 405 -21.43 -6.50 -21.61
C LYS A 405 -19.98 -6.10 -21.86
N ARG A 406 -19.24 -5.71 -20.81
CA ARG A 406 -17.84 -5.27 -20.95
C ARG A 406 -16.88 -6.39 -21.35
N SER A 407 -17.17 -7.62 -20.91
CA SER A 407 -16.35 -8.78 -21.26
C SER A 407 -16.57 -9.29 -22.69
N GLY A 408 -17.75 -9.00 -23.27
CA GLY A 408 -18.15 -9.39 -24.61
C GLY A 408 -17.68 -8.45 -25.73
N VAL A 409 -17.03 -7.33 -25.40
CA VAL A 409 -16.44 -6.44 -26.40
C VAL A 409 -15.35 -7.19 -27.18
N VAL A 410 -15.57 -7.34 -28.49
CA VAL A 410 -14.67 -8.05 -29.41
C VAL A 410 -13.37 -7.24 -29.55
N GLY A 411 -12.23 -7.90 -29.29
CA GLY A 411 -10.89 -7.33 -29.46
C GLY A 411 -9.93 -7.64 -28.30
N ASP A 412 -8.65 -7.78 -28.64
CA ASP A 412 -7.56 -8.14 -27.70
C ASP A 412 -6.97 -6.93 -26.98
N THR A 413 -7.81 -5.93 -26.70
CA THR A 413 -7.35 -4.80 -25.90
C THR A 413 -7.01 -5.28 -24.48
N LYS A 414 -5.96 -4.72 -23.89
CA LYS A 414 -5.57 -5.02 -22.50
C LYS A 414 -6.71 -4.81 -21.49
N LEU A 415 -7.68 -3.96 -21.82
CA LEU A 415 -8.83 -3.67 -20.97
C LEU A 415 -9.91 -4.76 -21.09
N ALA A 416 -10.19 -5.26 -22.30
CA ALA A 416 -11.14 -6.35 -22.52
C ALA A 416 -10.72 -7.63 -21.79
N VAL A 417 -9.43 -8.00 -21.87
CA VAL A 417 -8.82 -9.11 -21.11
C VAL A 417 -9.02 -8.92 -19.59
N GLN A 418 -8.86 -7.69 -19.09
CA GLN A 418 -9.07 -7.40 -17.67
C GLN A 418 -10.53 -7.53 -17.25
N TRP A 419 -11.48 -7.20 -18.13
CA TRP A 419 -12.90 -7.45 -17.86
C TRP A 419 -13.25 -8.93 -17.82
N ARG A 420 -12.71 -9.74 -18.75
CA ARG A 420 -12.93 -11.20 -18.78
C ARG A 420 -12.41 -11.88 -17.51
N VAL A 421 -11.19 -11.57 -17.08
CA VAL A 421 -10.64 -12.14 -15.83
C VAL A 421 -11.40 -11.68 -14.58
N VAL A 422 -11.85 -10.41 -14.53
CA VAL A 422 -12.64 -9.92 -13.39
C VAL A 422 -14.02 -10.54 -13.35
N ARG A 423 -14.68 -10.69 -14.50
CA ARG A 423 -15.95 -11.44 -14.61
C ARG A 423 -15.77 -12.87 -14.09
N ALA A 424 -14.74 -13.58 -14.55
CA ALA A 424 -14.44 -14.93 -14.09
C ALA A 424 -14.20 -14.98 -12.57
N ALA A 425 -13.38 -14.08 -12.03
CA ALA A 425 -13.06 -14.05 -10.61
C ALA A 425 -14.28 -13.70 -9.73
N LEU A 426 -15.09 -12.72 -10.13
CA LEU A 426 -16.27 -12.30 -9.37
C LEU A 426 -17.36 -13.37 -9.39
N LEU A 427 -17.61 -14.01 -10.54
CA LEU A 427 -18.55 -15.13 -10.62
C LEU A 427 -18.06 -16.34 -9.82
N LEU A 428 -16.77 -16.69 -9.93
CA LEU A 428 -16.22 -17.81 -9.17
C LEU A 428 -16.31 -17.62 -7.64
N MET A 429 -16.28 -16.37 -7.15
CA MET A 429 -16.50 -16.09 -5.72
C MET A 429 -17.98 -15.93 -5.35
N GLY A 430 -18.76 -15.30 -6.23
CA GLY A 430 -20.17 -14.96 -6.01
C GLY A 430 -21.17 -16.08 -6.29
N ASP A 431 -20.82 -17.05 -7.13
CA ASP A 431 -21.66 -18.20 -7.49
C ASP A 431 -21.24 -19.48 -6.75
N SER A 432 -19.99 -19.56 -6.28
CA SER A 432 -19.45 -20.75 -5.58
C SER A 432 -19.08 -20.50 -4.12
N GLY A 433 -19.24 -19.25 -3.63
CA GLY A 433 -18.94 -18.89 -2.25
C GLY A 433 -17.46 -19.03 -1.84
N LEU A 434 -16.53 -19.01 -2.79
CA LEU A 434 -15.10 -19.18 -2.50
C LEU A 434 -14.51 -17.98 -1.75
N ARG A 435 -13.55 -18.25 -0.86
CA ARG A 435 -12.69 -17.19 -0.32
C ARG A 435 -11.75 -16.68 -1.41
N ARG A 436 -11.30 -15.44 -1.26
CA ARG A 436 -10.30 -14.83 -2.15
C ARG A 436 -9.07 -15.71 -2.40
N GLU A 437 -8.50 -16.23 -1.33
CA GLU A 437 -7.32 -17.10 -1.39
C GLU A 437 -7.65 -18.42 -2.12
N GLU A 438 -8.83 -18.99 -1.87
CA GLU A 438 -9.29 -20.22 -2.53
C GLU A 438 -9.47 -19.99 -4.04
N ALA A 439 -10.12 -18.91 -4.44
CA ALA A 439 -10.29 -18.54 -5.85
C ALA A 439 -8.95 -18.26 -6.55
N ALA A 440 -8.00 -17.60 -5.87
CA ALA A 440 -6.68 -17.32 -6.45
C ALA A 440 -5.79 -18.56 -6.61
N MET A 441 -6.03 -19.61 -5.80
CA MET A 441 -5.29 -20.88 -5.85
C MET A 441 -6.06 -21.99 -6.58
N ALA A 442 -7.25 -21.71 -7.11
CA ALA A 442 -8.07 -22.71 -7.77
C ALA A 442 -7.37 -23.21 -9.05
N GLN A 443 -7.37 -24.53 -9.24
CA GLN A 443 -6.69 -25.21 -10.33
C GLN A 443 -7.70 -25.90 -11.26
N ARG A 444 -7.31 -26.07 -12.53
CA ARG A 444 -8.16 -26.64 -13.58
C ARG A 444 -8.45 -28.12 -13.41
N ASP A 445 -7.48 -28.89 -12.95
CA ASP A 445 -7.58 -30.33 -12.71
C ASP A 445 -8.55 -30.67 -11.56
N LYS A 446 -8.79 -29.70 -10.67
CA LYS A 446 -9.76 -29.76 -9.56
C LYS A 446 -11.18 -29.34 -9.96
N LEU A 447 -11.37 -28.82 -11.18
CA LEU A 447 -12.68 -28.48 -11.74
C LEU A 447 -13.18 -29.60 -12.66
N ARG A 448 -14.28 -30.25 -12.27
CA ARG A 448 -14.80 -31.44 -12.96
C ARG A 448 -16.30 -31.34 -13.15
N VAL A 449 -16.83 -32.11 -14.11
CA VAL A 449 -18.26 -32.34 -14.21
C VAL A 449 -18.64 -33.25 -13.04
N SER A 450 -19.65 -32.85 -12.27
CA SER A 450 -20.16 -33.63 -11.15
C SER A 450 -20.91 -34.85 -11.66
N ILE A 451 -20.70 -36.00 -11.03
CA ILE A 451 -21.45 -37.23 -11.29
C ILE A 451 -22.92 -37.12 -10.86
N TYR A 452 -23.25 -36.13 -10.03
CA TYR A 452 -24.60 -35.88 -9.53
C TYR A 452 -25.39 -34.90 -10.42
N GLY A 453 -24.75 -34.35 -11.47
CA GLY A 453 -25.45 -33.58 -12.50
C GLY A 453 -26.29 -34.50 -13.39
N THR A 454 -27.41 -33.99 -13.90
CA THR A 454 -28.20 -34.69 -14.94
C THR A 454 -27.80 -34.19 -16.32
N LEU A 455 -28.15 -34.91 -17.38
CA LEU A 455 -27.92 -34.47 -18.77
C LEU A 455 -28.59 -33.11 -19.05
N GLU A 456 -29.76 -32.87 -18.45
CA GLU A 456 -30.52 -31.61 -18.57
C GLU A 456 -29.99 -30.51 -17.63
N ARG A 457 -29.35 -30.89 -16.52
CA ARG A 457 -28.80 -29.95 -15.53
C ARG A 457 -27.38 -30.36 -15.14
N PRO A 458 -26.38 -30.12 -16.02
CA PRO A 458 -25.00 -30.44 -15.71
C PRO A 458 -24.53 -29.54 -14.57
N VAL A 459 -24.01 -30.15 -13.51
CA VAL A 459 -23.40 -29.44 -12.38
C VAL A 459 -21.90 -29.59 -12.50
N TRP A 460 -21.17 -28.48 -12.47
CA TRP A 460 -19.72 -28.50 -12.33
C TRP A 460 -19.36 -28.37 -10.86
N GLU A 461 -18.29 -29.05 -10.46
CA GLU A 461 -17.79 -29.01 -9.11
C GLU A 461 -16.30 -28.68 -9.08
N LEU A 462 -15.92 -27.83 -8.14
CA LEU A 462 -14.55 -27.41 -7.92
C LEU A 462 -14.12 -27.82 -6.51
N THR A 463 -13.07 -28.62 -6.44
CA THR A 463 -12.46 -29.02 -5.18
C THR A 463 -11.42 -27.98 -4.75
N VAL A 464 -11.54 -27.48 -3.53
CA VAL A 464 -10.62 -26.47 -2.98
C VAL A 464 -10.11 -26.86 -1.59
N ILE A 465 -8.89 -26.45 -1.30
CA ILE A 465 -8.29 -26.58 0.04
C ILE A 465 -8.49 -25.26 0.79
N GLY A 466 -9.35 -25.30 1.79
CA GLY A 466 -9.70 -24.15 2.63
C GLY A 466 -8.81 -23.98 3.87
N LYS A 467 -9.25 -23.11 4.78
CA LYS A 467 -8.56 -22.86 6.07
C LYS A 467 -8.39 -24.17 6.85
N ARG A 468 -7.21 -24.33 7.49
CA ARG A 468 -6.78 -25.55 8.23
C ARG A 468 -6.51 -26.76 7.32
N ASN A 469 -6.16 -26.51 6.06
CA ASN A 469 -5.88 -27.57 5.08
C ASN A 469 -7.05 -28.54 4.91
N LYS A 470 -8.28 -28.02 4.97
CA LYS A 470 -9.51 -28.81 4.85
C LYS A 470 -10.02 -28.73 3.42
N GLU A 471 -10.11 -29.88 2.78
CA GLU A 471 -10.68 -30.03 1.46
C GLU A 471 -12.21 -29.91 1.51
N ARG A 472 -12.78 -29.26 0.49
CA ARG A 472 -14.23 -29.18 0.28
C ARG A 472 -14.53 -28.94 -1.20
N THR A 473 -15.70 -29.41 -1.61
CA THR A 473 -16.19 -29.26 -2.98
C THR A 473 -17.27 -28.19 -3.02
N VAL A 474 -17.20 -27.32 -4.04
CA VAL A 474 -18.21 -26.26 -4.27
C VAL A 474 -18.80 -26.39 -5.67
N PRO A 475 -20.10 -26.09 -5.85
CA PRO A 475 -20.70 -26.05 -7.18
C PRO A 475 -20.19 -24.84 -7.96
N VAL A 476 -20.07 -25.01 -9.28
CA VAL A 476 -19.65 -23.96 -10.22
C VAL A 476 -20.74 -23.80 -11.28
N SER A 477 -21.22 -22.56 -11.43
CA SER A 477 -22.26 -22.24 -12.42
C SER A 477 -21.73 -22.29 -13.86
N ILE A 478 -22.61 -22.56 -14.82
CA ILE A 478 -22.27 -22.53 -16.25
C ILE A 478 -21.73 -21.15 -16.66
N ALA A 479 -22.33 -20.07 -16.16
CA ALA A 479 -21.85 -18.71 -16.40
C ALA A 479 -20.41 -18.50 -15.90
N THR A 480 -20.04 -19.08 -14.75
CA THR A 480 -18.65 -19.07 -14.26
C THR A 480 -17.73 -19.85 -15.17
N LEU A 481 -18.16 -21.03 -15.63
CA LEU A 481 -17.39 -21.86 -16.55
C LEU A 481 -17.11 -21.13 -17.87
N GLU A 482 -18.11 -20.48 -18.45
CA GLU A 482 -17.96 -19.68 -19.68
C GLU A 482 -17.01 -18.50 -19.48
N ALA A 483 -17.09 -17.82 -18.33
CA ALA A 483 -16.17 -16.74 -18.00
C ALA A 483 -14.72 -17.25 -17.87
N LEU A 484 -14.53 -18.42 -17.26
CA LEU A 484 -13.23 -19.07 -17.17
C LEU A 484 -12.68 -19.48 -18.54
N LYS A 485 -13.52 -20.06 -19.41
CA LYS A 485 -13.14 -20.39 -20.80
C LYS A 485 -12.67 -19.17 -21.57
N ALA A 486 -13.40 -18.05 -21.47
CA ALA A 486 -13.02 -16.80 -22.13
C ALA A 486 -11.66 -16.27 -21.62
N HIS A 487 -11.42 -16.31 -20.30
CA HIS A 487 -10.14 -15.92 -19.70
C HIS A 487 -8.99 -16.86 -20.10
N TRP A 488 -9.26 -18.15 -20.28
CA TRP A 488 -8.26 -19.12 -20.77
C TRP A 488 -7.90 -18.88 -22.24
N SER A 489 -8.89 -18.54 -23.07
CA SER A 489 -8.65 -18.15 -24.45
C SER A 489 -7.74 -16.93 -24.54
N ASP A 490 -7.89 -15.94 -23.65
CA ASP A 490 -6.99 -14.77 -23.57
C ASP A 490 -5.52 -15.15 -23.27
N ARG A 491 -5.29 -16.34 -22.71
CA ARG A 491 -3.97 -16.90 -22.42
C ARG A 491 -3.45 -17.82 -23.53
N GLY A 492 -4.19 -17.95 -24.64
CA GLY A 492 -3.86 -18.89 -25.72
C GLY A 492 -3.96 -20.36 -25.29
N ARG A 493 -4.85 -20.67 -24.34
CA ARG A 493 -5.06 -22.02 -23.81
C ARG A 493 -6.44 -22.53 -24.20
N ASP A 494 -6.52 -23.81 -24.55
CA ASP A 494 -7.80 -24.50 -24.69
C ASP A 494 -8.23 -25.06 -23.34
N PHE A 495 -9.36 -24.56 -22.83
CA PHE A 495 -9.93 -24.98 -21.54
C PHE A 495 -10.28 -26.47 -21.47
N MET A 496 -10.52 -27.11 -22.62
CA MET A 496 -10.95 -28.51 -22.74
C MET A 496 -9.84 -29.43 -23.27
N ALA A 497 -8.66 -28.90 -23.61
CA ALA A 497 -7.57 -29.72 -24.12
C ALA A 497 -7.10 -30.75 -23.09
N LEU A 498 -6.89 -31.98 -23.57
CA LEU A 498 -6.44 -33.10 -22.74
C LEU A 498 -5.10 -32.78 -22.05
N THR A 499 -4.21 -32.04 -22.71
CA THR A 499 -2.93 -31.59 -22.16
C THR A 499 -3.08 -30.75 -20.88
N ASP A 500 -4.08 -29.88 -20.82
CA ASP A 500 -4.34 -29.03 -19.64
C ASP A 500 -5.20 -29.75 -18.59
N LEU A 501 -5.97 -30.77 -18.98
CA LEU A 501 -6.63 -31.70 -18.05
C LEU A 501 -5.62 -32.61 -17.33
N LEU A 502 -4.52 -32.97 -18.02
CA LEU A 502 -3.43 -33.78 -17.50
C LEU A 502 -2.35 -32.97 -16.77
N ASN A 503 -2.42 -31.63 -16.80
CA ASN A 503 -1.51 -30.77 -16.05
C ASN A 503 -2.06 -30.53 -14.62
N PRO A 504 -1.48 -31.14 -13.58
CA PRO A 504 -2.04 -31.13 -12.22
C PRO A 504 -1.98 -29.76 -11.53
N SER A 505 -1.48 -28.71 -12.20
CA SER A 505 -1.18 -27.43 -11.56
C SER A 505 -1.64 -26.19 -12.32
N ALA A 506 -2.40 -26.32 -13.42
CA ALA A 506 -2.80 -25.16 -14.22
C ALA A 506 -3.80 -24.25 -13.45
N PRO A 507 -3.46 -22.98 -13.16
CA PRO A 507 -4.32 -22.08 -12.41
C PRO A 507 -5.54 -21.65 -13.24
N LEU A 508 -6.72 -21.60 -12.61
CA LEU A 508 -7.94 -21.09 -13.23
C LEU A 508 -7.85 -19.60 -13.54
N LEU A 509 -7.19 -18.84 -12.66
CA LEU A 509 -7.00 -17.39 -12.77
C LEU A 509 -5.51 -17.05 -12.79
N SER A 510 -5.03 -16.54 -13.93
CA SER A 510 -3.61 -16.19 -14.16
C SER A 510 -3.49 -14.91 -14.98
N PRO A 511 -2.51 -14.03 -14.71
CA PRO A 511 -2.32 -12.80 -15.48
C PRO A 511 -1.82 -13.08 -16.90
N VAL A 512 -2.53 -12.56 -17.91
CA VAL A 512 -2.08 -12.57 -19.32
C VAL A 512 -0.77 -11.78 -19.49
N ALA A 513 -0.61 -10.68 -18.75
CA ALA A 513 0.62 -9.90 -18.72
C ALA A 513 1.11 -9.71 -17.29
N ILE A 514 2.31 -10.20 -17.00
CA ILE A 514 2.92 -10.12 -15.67
C ILE A 514 3.22 -8.65 -15.33
N PRO A 515 2.67 -8.12 -14.21
CA PRO A 515 3.00 -6.77 -13.77
C PRO A 515 4.50 -6.60 -13.50
N ARG A 516 5.08 -5.46 -13.85
CA ARG A 516 6.53 -5.17 -13.66
C ARG A 516 6.98 -5.03 -12.20
N THR A 517 6.15 -5.36 -11.22
CA THR A 517 6.51 -5.23 -9.81
C THR A 517 7.53 -6.30 -9.40
N PRO A 518 8.48 -6.01 -8.49
CA PRO A 518 9.46 -7.00 -8.04
C PRO A 518 8.81 -8.29 -7.52
N ALA A 519 7.74 -8.18 -6.72
CA ALA A 519 7.01 -9.34 -6.19
C ALA A 519 6.36 -10.19 -7.29
N SER A 520 5.78 -9.55 -8.32
CA SER A 520 5.24 -10.26 -9.48
C SER A 520 6.34 -10.93 -10.29
N LYS A 521 7.47 -10.26 -10.53
CA LYS A 521 8.61 -10.86 -11.22
C LYS A 521 9.15 -12.06 -10.46
N VAL A 522 9.33 -11.97 -9.14
CA VAL A 522 9.77 -13.09 -8.30
C VAL A 522 8.80 -14.28 -8.42
N LYS A 523 7.50 -14.04 -8.22
CA LYS A 523 6.48 -15.10 -8.28
C LYS A 523 6.43 -15.79 -9.65
N HIS A 524 6.56 -15.05 -10.74
CA HIS A 524 6.38 -15.58 -12.10
C HIS A 524 7.71 -15.92 -12.82
N HIS A 525 8.89 -15.47 -12.36
CA HIS A 525 10.20 -15.88 -12.90
C HIS A 525 10.84 -17.04 -12.13
N GLN A 526 10.84 -17.04 -10.79
CA GLN A 526 11.64 -18.01 -10.01
C GLN A 526 11.07 -19.44 -10.05
N ARG A 527 9.81 -19.61 -10.43
CA ARG A 527 9.14 -20.92 -10.50
C ARG A 527 8.71 -21.30 -11.91
N SER A 528 9.31 -20.68 -12.93
CA SER A 528 8.98 -20.97 -14.33
C SER A 528 9.27 -22.42 -14.74
N ALA A 529 10.01 -23.18 -13.91
CA ALA A 529 10.24 -24.62 -14.06
C ALA A 529 9.06 -25.49 -13.57
N GLU A 530 8.17 -24.97 -12.72
CA GLU A 530 7.04 -25.71 -12.10
C GLU A 530 5.68 -25.46 -12.79
N GLY A 531 5.68 -24.73 -13.92
CA GLY A 531 4.47 -24.40 -14.68
C GLY A 531 3.91 -22.99 -14.41
N GLU A 532 2.77 -22.70 -15.02
CA GLU A 532 2.13 -21.39 -14.98
C GLU A 532 1.62 -21.03 -13.57
N GLN A 533 1.91 -19.81 -13.12
CA GLN A 533 1.51 -19.33 -11.80
C GLN A 533 0.29 -18.41 -11.86
N GLY A 534 -0.71 -18.68 -11.01
CA GLY A 534 -1.91 -17.87 -10.91
C GLY A 534 -1.70 -16.52 -10.24
N TYR A 535 -2.75 -15.70 -10.18
CA TYR A 535 -2.73 -14.45 -9.42
C TYR A 535 -2.38 -14.69 -7.95
N SER A 536 -1.75 -13.71 -7.28
CA SER A 536 -1.80 -13.68 -5.81
C SER A 536 -3.17 -13.18 -5.35
N ALA A 537 -3.61 -13.59 -4.15
CA ALA A 537 -4.87 -13.13 -3.56
C ALA A 537 -4.96 -11.59 -3.50
N ASP A 538 -3.85 -10.91 -3.19
CA ASP A 538 -3.80 -9.45 -3.21
C ASP A 538 -3.80 -8.88 -4.63
N GLY A 539 -3.12 -9.56 -5.57
CA GLY A 539 -3.07 -9.14 -6.98
C GLY A 539 -4.45 -9.15 -7.64
N ILE A 540 -5.20 -10.24 -7.48
CA ILE A 540 -6.57 -10.33 -8.04
C ILE A 540 -7.51 -9.33 -7.37
N ASN A 541 -7.39 -9.11 -6.05
CA ASN A 541 -8.24 -8.14 -5.37
C ASN A 541 -7.96 -6.70 -5.80
N ARG A 542 -6.69 -6.33 -6.00
CA ARG A 542 -6.35 -4.99 -6.55
C ARG A 542 -6.91 -4.81 -7.95
N LEU A 543 -6.88 -5.86 -8.77
CA LEU A 543 -7.49 -5.84 -10.09
C LEU A 543 -9.00 -5.63 -10.00
N ILE A 544 -9.70 -6.44 -9.20
CA ILE A 544 -11.14 -6.31 -8.95
C ILE A 544 -11.49 -4.91 -8.46
N SER A 545 -10.84 -4.41 -7.40
CA SER A 545 -11.12 -3.08 -6.84
C SER A 545 -10.96 -1.98 -7.90
N ARG A 546 -9.89 -2.02 -8.70
CA ARG A 546 -9.69 -1.04 -9.78
C ARG A 546 -10.80 -1.12 -10.83
N MET A 547 -11.18 -2.32 -11.25
CA MET A 547 -12.23 -2.47 -12.27
C MET A 547 -13.61 -2.09 -11.75
N LEU A 548 -13.91 -2.36 -10.48
CA LEU A 548 -15.13 -1.89 -9.82
C LEU A 548 -15.16 -0.37 -9.69
N THR A 549 -14.03 0.30 -9.41
CA THR A 549 -13.95 1.77 -9.46
C THR A 549 -14.38 2.30 -10.83
N ILE A 550 -13.90 1.69 -11.92
CA ILE A 550 -14.30 2.09 -13.27
C ILE A 550 -15.81 1.88 -13.46
N ILE A 551 -16.39 0.76 -13.02
CA ILE A 551 -17.85 0.55 -13.09
C ILE A 551 -18.58 1.65 -12.33
N VAL A 552 -18.18 1.93 -11.09
CA VAL A 552 -18.81 2.98 -10.26
C VAL A 552 -18.74 4.36 -10.89
N GLU A 553 -17.69 4.66 -11.66
CA GLU A 553 -17.53 5.94 -12.35
C GLU A 553 -18.30 6.03 -13.68
N THR A 554 -18.56 4.90 -14.33
CA THR A 554 -19.11 4.86 -15.70
C THR A 554 -20.53 4.34 -15.81
N MET A 555 -21.05 3.74 -14.74
CA MET A 555 -22.42 3.24 -14.67
C MET A 555 -23.35 4.38 -14.20
N ASN A 556 -24.31 4.73 -15.07
CA ASN A 556 -25.15 5.91 -14.90
C ASN A 556 -26.33 5.68 -13.95
N ASP A 557 -26.80 4.44 -13.83
CA ASP A 557 -28.00 4.02 -13.10
C ASP A 557 -27.72 3.54 -11.65
N LEU A 558 -26.64 4.05 -11.03
CA LEU A 558 -26.32 3.75 -9.63
C LEU A 558 -26.74 4.88 -8.69
N SER A 559 -27.50 4.54 -7.66
CA SER A 559 -27.79 5.44 -6.54
C SER A 559 -26.51 5.76 -5.73
N LEU A 560 -26.55 6.81 -4.90
CA LEU A 560 -25.39 7.16 -4.04
C LEU A 560 -25.01 5.99 -3.10
N ASP A 561 -26.01 5.33 -2.51
CA ASP A 561 -25.80 4.18 -1.61
C ASP A 561 -25.18 3.00 -2.35
N GLU A 562 -25.65 2.71 -3.57
CA GLU A 562 -25.09 1.63 -4.40
C GLU A 562 -23.64 1.89 -4.79
N ARG A 563 -23.29 3.16 -5.07
CA ARG A 563 -21.89 3.56 -5.33
C ARG A 563 -21.02 3.33 -4.12
N VAL A 564 -21.51 3.63 -2.91
CA VAL A 564 -20.78 3.37 -1.65
C VAL A 564 -20.60 1.86 -1.43
N ILE A 565 -21.67 1.07 -1.63
CA ILE A 565 -21.61 -0.39 -1.52
C ILE A 565 -20.56 -0.94 -2.49
N LEU A 566 -20.65 -0.63 -3.78
CA LEU A 566 -19.72 -1.13 -4.81
C LEU A 566 -18.26 -0.71 -4.58
N LYS A 567 -18.02 0.50 -4.06
CA LYS A 567 -16.67 0.93 -3.66
C LYS A 567 -16.09 0.10 -2.51
N SER A 568 -16.94 -0.45 -1.65
CA SER A 568 -16.55 -1.30 -0.52
C SER A 568 -16.45 -2.79 -0.86
N VAL A 569 -16.94 -3.21 -2.05
CA VAL A 569 -16.95 -4.60 -2.49
C VAL A 569 -15.53 -5.13 -2.60
N ASN A 570 -15.32 -6.27 -1.95
CA ASN A 570 -14.11 -7.06 -2.00
C ASN A 570 -14.47 -8.53 -2.17
N ALA A 571 -13.48 -9.42 -2.28
CA ALA A 571 -13.73 -10.85 -2.43
C ALA A 571 -14.59 -11.46 -1.32
N HIS A 572 -14.54 -10.93 -0.09
CA HIS A 572 -15.39 -11.38 1.01
C HIS A 572 -16.85 -10.93 0.84
N ALA A 573 -17.07 -9.75 0.25
CA ALA A 573 -18.40 -9.27 -0.10
C ALA A 573 -19.10 -10.23 -1.06
N MET A 574 -18.41 -10.70 -2.12
CA MET A 574 -18.97 -11.68 -3.06
C MET A 574 -19.37 -13.00 -2.40
N ARG A 575 -18.54 -13.47 -1.46
CA ARG A 575 -18.87 -14.66 -0.68
C ARG A 575 -20.08 -14.44 0.24
N HIS A 576 -20.25 -13.25 0.81
CA HIS A 576 -21.45 -12.90 1.57
C HIS A 576 -22.69 -12.81 0.67
N THR A 577 -22.53 -12.29 -0.56
CA THR A 577 -23.60 -12.30 -1.58
C THR A 577 -24.05 -13.72 -1.88
N PHE A 578 -23.12 -14.65 -2.11
CA PHE A 578 -23.46 -16.07 -2.31
C PHE A 578 -24.28 -16.64 -1.13
N GLY A 579 -23.79 -16.44 0.10
CA GLY A 579 -24.46 -16.98 1.30
C GLY A 579 -25.85 -16.38 1.52
N THR A 580 -26.00 -15.08 1.33
CA THR A 580 -27.28 -14.36 1.48
C THR A 580 -28.27 -14.78 0.40
N GLN A 581 -27.82 -14.82 -0.86
CA GLN A 581 -28.68 -15.20 -1.98
C GLN A 581 -29.10 -16.67 -1.90
N SER A 582 -28.18 -17.58 -1.53
CA SER A 582 -28.52 -19.01 -1.40
C SER A 582 -29.60 -19.25 -0.35
N VAL A 583 -29.54 -18.54 0.79
CA VAL A 583 -30.58 -18.63 1.82
C VAL A 583 -31.88 -17.97 1.36
N ALA A 584 -31.80 -16.85 0.63
CA ALA A 584 -32.98 -16.22 0.02
C ALA A 584 -33.66 -17.10 -1.04
N ASP A 585 -32.88 -17.91 -1.76
CA ASP A 585 -33.33 -18.90 -2.73
C ASP A 585 -33.69 -20.26 -2.08
N GLU A 586 -33.92 -20.27 -0.75
CA GLU A 586 -34.38 -21.41 0.03
C GLU A 586 -33.45 -22.63 0.05
N VAL A 587 -32.15 -22.46 -0.27
CA VAL A 587 -31.16 -23.52 -0.10
C VAL A 587 -31.00 -23.84 1.39
N PRO A 588 -31.08 -25.13 1.81
CA PRO A 588 -30.94 -25.50 3.21
C PRO A 588 -29.67 -24.96 3.87
N VAL A 589 -29.79 -24.42 5.08
CA VAL A 589 -28.70 -23.72 5.78
C VAL A 589 -27.49 -24.63 6.03
N ASP A 590 -27.69 -25.93 6.25
CA ASP A 590 -26.60 -26.90 6.40
C ASP A 590 -25.84 -27.13 5.08
N VAL A 591 -26.53 -27.08 3.94
CA VAL A 591 -25.92 -27.13 2.60
C VAL A 591 -25.09 -25.86 2.38
N VAL A 592 -25.66 -24.68 2.65
CA VAL A 592 -24.93 -23.40 2.56
C VAL A 592 -23.72 -23.40 3.50
N GLN A 593 -23.83 -23.95 4.71
CA GLN A 593 -22.70 -24.07 5.64
C GLN A 593 -21.57 -24.94 5.07
N LYS A 594 -21.89 -26.09 4.46
CA LYS A 594 -20.91 -26.99 3.82
C LYS A 594 -20.26 -26.31 2.60
N VAL A 595 -21.06 -25.69 1.73
CA VAL A 595 -20.60 -24.97 0.53
C VAL A 595 -19.83 -23.70 0.88
N LEU A 596 -20.01 -23.12 2.06
CA LEU A 596 -19.16 -22.06 2.58
C LEU A 596 -17.96 -22.60 3.38
N GLY A 597 -18.02 -23.82 3.91
CA GLY A 597 -16.96 -24.37 4.76
C GLY A 597 -16.87 -23.61 6.09
N HIS A 598 -18.03 -23.32 6.69
CA HIS A 598 -18.13 -22.78 8.04
C HIS A 598 -18.02 -23.90 9.07
N ALA A 599 -17.25 -23.68 10.15
CA ALA A 599 -17.06 -24.69 11.19
C ALA A 599 -18.26 -24.82 12.14
N SER A 600 -19.14 -23.82 12.18
CA SER A 600 -20.33 -23.78 13.03
C SER A 600 -21.51 -23.23 12.24
N LEU A 601 -22.69 -23.81 12.45
CA LEU A 601 -23.96 -23.33 11.89
C LEU A 601 -24.26 -21.89 12.31
N GLN A 602 -23.85 -21.47 13.51
CA GLN A 602 -24.01 -20.08 13.98
C GLN A 602 -23.38 -19.05 13.04
N THR A 603 -22.28 -19.42 12.35
CA THR A 603 -21.64 -18.53 11.36
C THR A 603 -22.45 -18.43 10.06
N THR A 604 -23.27 -19.43 9.75
CA THR A 604 -24.16 -19.43 8.58
C THR A 604 -25.51 -18.80 8.90
N SER A 605 -25.98 -18.88 10.14
CA SER A 605 -27.21 -18.23 10.63
C SER A 605 -27.20 -16.71 10.44
N ILE A 606 -26.04 -16.08 10.24
CA ILE A 606 -25.94 -14.65 9.90
C ILE A 606 -26.71 -14.28 8.61
N TYR A 607 -26.89 -15.24 7.69
CA TYR A 607 -27.60 -15.03 6.43
C TYR A 607 -29.12 -15.23 6.56
N VAL A 608 -29.59 -15.73 7.69
CA VAL A 608 -30.99 -16.13 7.94
C VAL A 608 -31.84 -14.93 8.39
N GLN A 609 -31.43 -13.69 8.08
CA GLN A 609 -32.20 -12.50 8.46
C GLN A 609 -33.50 -12.32 7.67
N ALA A 610 -33.61 -12.93 6.49
CA ALA A 610 -34.90 -13.08 5.82
C ALA A 610 -35.90 -13.82 6.72
N GLU A 611 -35.43 -14.75 7.56
CA GLU A 611 -36.25 -15.43 8.54
C GLU A 611 -36.58 -14.56 9.74
N LYS A 612 -35.74 -13.61 10.16
CA LYS A 612 -36.15 -12.62 11.20
C LYS A 612 -37.29 -11.74 10.70
N LYS A 613 -37.23 -11.29 9.43
CA LYS A 613 -38.34 -10.57 8.80
C LYS A 613 -39.58 -11.46 8.70
N ARG A 614 -39.44 -12.71 8.23
CA ARG A 614 -40.53 -13.69 8.14
C ARG A 614 -41.12 -14.04 9.51
N ILE A 615 -40.30 -14.22 10.55
CA ILE A 615 -40.72 -14.43 11.93
C ILE A 615 -41.50 -13.22 12.41
N LEU A 616 -41.02 -11.99 12.20
CA LEU A 616 -41.74 -10.79 12.59
C LEU A 616 -43.05 -10.62 11.81
N GLU A 617 -43.07 -10.95 10.52
CA GLU A 617 -44.27 -10.93 9.67
C GLU A 617 -45.29 -11.99 10.08
N GLU A 618 -44.86 -13.23 10.35
CA GLU A 618 -45.71 -14.33 10.83
C GLU A 618 -46.18 -14.10 12.27
N VAL A 619 -45.34 -13.53 13.14
CA VAL A 619 -45.71 -13.13 14.51
C VAL A 619 -46.67 -11.94 14.47
N ALA A 620 -46.48 -10.96 13.58
CA ALA A 620 -47.43 -9.88 13.37
C ALA A 620 -48.76 -10.40 12.82
N ALA A 621 -48.73 -11.36 11.89
CA ALA A 621 -49.91 -12.06 11.39
C ALA A 621 -50.60 -12.89 12.48
N TYR A 622 -49.83 -13.52 13.38
CA TYR A 622 -50.35 -14.22 14.55
C TYR A 622 -51.04 -13.26 15.53
N TYR A 623 -50.44 -12.10 15.83
CA TYR A 623 -51.05 -11.09 16.70
C TYR A 623 -52.34 -10.49 16.11
N THR A 624 -52.45 -10.38 14.79
CA THR A 624 -53.67 -9.92 14.15
C THR A 624 -54.77 -10.98 14.08
N ARG A 625 -54.43 -12.28 14.14
CA ARG A 625 -55.40 -13.40 14.19
C ARG A 625 -55.98 -13.67 15.59
N ARG A 626 -55.44 -13.05 16.64
CA ARG A 626 -55.99 -13.06 18.00
C ARG A 626 -56.05 -11.61 18.53
N PRO A 627 -57.11 -10.85 18.22
CA PRO A 627 -57.40 -9.66 18.99
C PRO A 627 -57.68 -10.10 20.44
N GLY A 628 -57.03 -9.45 21.39
CA GLY A 628 -57.15 -9.74 22.82
C GLY A 628 -58.56 -9.54 23.36
#